data_AF-F9YSF0-F1
#
_entry.id   AF-F9YSF0-F1
#
_cell.length_a   1.000
_cell.length_b   1.000
_cell.length_c   1.000
_cell.angle_alpha   90.00
_cell.angle_beta   90.00
_cell.angle_gamma   90.00
#
_symmetry.space_group_name_H-M   'P 1'
#
loop_
_entity.id
_entity.type
_entity.pdbx_description
1 polymer ?
#
loop_
_entity_poly.entity_id
_entity_poly.type
_entity_poly.pdbx_seq_one_letter_code
_entity_poly.pdbx_strand_id
1 'polypeptide(L)'
;MYVSKNAYKMSETLKMHEKCSHCGLKYKIEPSFFYGAMYVSYGVGVAVAVAAFVISYVFLNAGLKFSFIAIVAALVVFMPLIMRVSRNIWINIFISYEKEEQ
;
A
#
# COMPACT_ATOMS: atom_id res chain seq x y z
N MET A 1 -4.77 6.04 -12.23
CA MET A 1 -3.40 5.76 -11.74
C MET A 1 -2.91 4.36 -12.12
N TYR A 2 -3.39 3.28 -11.49
CA TYR A 2 -2.99 1.90 -11.84
C TYR A 2 -3.64 1.41 -13.14
N VAL A 3 -2.94 0.53 -13.88
CA VAL A 3 -3.46 -0.10 -15.11
C VAL A 3 -4.52 -1.15 -14.77
N SER A 4 -4.32 -1.91 -13.69
CA SER A 4 -5.22 -2.97 -13.25
C SER A 4 -5.93 -2.57 -11.97
N LYS A 5 -7.26 -2.69 -11.93
CA LYS A 5 -8.04 -2.43 -10.71
C LYS A 5 -7.72 -3.46 -9.61
N ASN A 6 -7.50 -4.73 -9.96
CA ASN A 6 -7.25 -5.78 -8.99
C ASN A 6 -5.81 -5.73 -8.45
N ALA A 7 -5.64 -5.59 -7.13
CA ALA A 7 -4.34 -5.55 -6.47
C ALA A 7 -3.66 -6.92 -6.41
N TYR A 8 -4.41 -8.01 -6.43
CA TYR A 8 -3.90 -9.37 -6.28
C TYR A 8 -3.32 -9.96 -7.58
N LYS A 9 -3.45 -9.24 -8.71
CA LYS A 9 -2.74 -9.58 -9.96
C LYS A 9 -1.27 -9.15 -9.86
N MET A 10 -0.41 -9.99 -9.31
CA MET A 10 0.99 -9.67 -8.97
C MET A 10 1.80 -9.01 -10.11
N SER A 11 1.62 -9.45 -11.35
CA SER A 11 2.32 -8.87 -12.52
C SER A 11 1.87 -7.43 -12.86
N GLU A 12 0.67 -7.04 -12.45
CA GLU A 12 0.06 -5.74 -12.74
C GLU A 12 -0.15 -4.88 -11.49
N THR A 13 0.11 -5.41 -10.29
CA THR A 13 -0.13 -4.74 -9.00
C THR A 13 0.50 -3.35 -8.96
N LEU A 14 1.71 -3.22 -9.50
CA LEU A 14 2.51 -2.00 -9.51
C LEU A 14 2.52 -1.27 -10.87
N LYS A 15 1.83 -1.84 -11.87
CA LYS A 15 1.77 -1.27 -13.22
C LYS A 15 0.86 -0.05 -13.21
N MET A 16 1.40 1.08 -13.63
CA MET A 16 0.74 2.38 -13.61
C MET A 16 0.79 3.01 -15.00
N HIS A 17 -0.19 3.84 -15.30
CA HIS A 17 -0.16 4.70 -16.48
C HIS A 17 1.01 5.68 -16.35
N GLU A 18 1.54 6.17 -17.47
CA GLU A 18 2.63 7.15 -17.45
C GLU A 18 2.16 8.53 -16.99
N LYS A 19 0.96 8.93 -17.45
CA LYS A 19 0.32 10.20 -17.13
C LYS A 19 -1.07 9.98 -16.53
N CYS A 20 -1.50 10.93 -15.70
CA CYS A 20 -2.87 11.01 -15.24
C CYS A 20 -3.78 11.40 -16.41
N SER A 21 -4.92 10.72 -16.57
CA SER A 21 -5.89 11.00 -17.62
C SER A 21 -6.69 12.29 -17.41
N HIS A 22 -6.70 12.83 -16.20
CA HIS A 22 -7.47 14.02 -15.84
C HIS A 22 -6.63 15.30 -15.90
N CYS A 23 -5.46 15.31 -15.23
CA CYS A 23 -4.60 16.50 -15.12
C CYS A 23 -3.30 16.39 -15.94
N GLY A 24 -3.08 15.30 -16.67
CA GLY A 24 -1.85 15.12 -17.46
C GLY A 24 -0.56 14.88 -16.66
N LEU A 25 -0.63 14.91 -15.32
CA LEU A 25 0.50 14.74 -14.43
C LEU A 25 1.25 13.43 -14.70
N LYS A 26 2.56 13.52 -14.92
CA LYS A 26 3.43 12.34 -15.04
C LYS A 26 3.64 11.72 -13.66
N TYR A 27 3.13 10.51 -13.44
CA TYR A 27 3.21 9.86 -12.12
C TYR A 27 4.65 9.50 -11.69
N LYS A 28 5.56 9.31 -12.65
CA LYS A 28 6.99 9.11 -12.41
C LYS A 28 7.73 10.38 -12.83
N ILE A 29 7.94 11.28 -11.87
CA ILE A 29 8.69 12.53 -12.07
C ILE A 29 10.16 12.17 -12.34
N GLU A 30 10.73 11.30 -11.50
CA GLU A 30 12.11 10.81 -11.61
C GLU A 30 12.18 9.29 -11.79
N PRO A 31 13.17 8.75 -12.53
CA PRO A 31 13.49 7.33 -12.45
C PRO A 31 13.79 7.01 -10.98
N SER A 32 13.13 6.00 -10.42
CA SER A 32 13.23 5.59 -9.00
C SER A 32 12.44 6.40 -7.96
N PHE A 33 11.53 7.31 -8.35
CA PHE A 33 10.68 8.06 -7.40
C PHE A 33 9.95 7.19 -6.34
N PHE A 34 9.56 5.96 -6.69
CA PHE A 34 8.86 5.03 -5.79
C PHE A 34 9.77 4.25 -4.82
N TYR A 35 11.08 4.48 -4.79
CA TYR A 35 11.95 3.87 -3.79
C TYR A 35 11.55 4.30 -2.37
N GLY A 36 11.17 5.56 -2.18
CA GLY A 36 10.68 6.05 -0.90
C GLY A 36 9.41 5.35 -0.42
N ALA A 37 8.53 4.96 -1.34
CA ALA A 37 7.33 4.18 -1.03
C ALA A 37 7.64 2.78 -0.46
N MET A 38 8.86 2.26 -0.63
CA MET A 38 9.29 1.04 0.08
C MET A 38 9.42 1.27 1.59
N TYR A 39 9.98 2.41 2.01
CA TYR A 39 10.06 2.77 3.44
C TYR A 39 8.66 2.96 4.06
N VAL A 40 7.74 3.58 3.32
CA VAL A 40 6.33 3.69 3.76
C VAL A 40 5.69 2.32 3.92
N SER A 41 6.05 1.34 3.07
CA SER A 41 5.54 -0.03 3.17
C SER A 41 5.93 -0.74 4.45
N TYR A 42 7.08 -0.38 5.05
CA TYR A 42 7.43 -0.88 6.37
C TYR A 42 6.45 -0.36 7.43
N GLY A 43 6.18 0.95 7.46
CA GLY A 43 5.22 1.53 8.40
C GLY A 43 3.80 0.97 8.25
N VAL A 44 3.33 0.84 7.01
CA VAL A 44 2.01 0.23 6.71
C VAL A 44 2.00 -1.25 7.10
N GLY A 45 3.07 -2.00 6.83
CA GLY A 45 3.20 -3.40 7.23
C GLY A 45 3.18 -3.59 8.76
N VAL A 46 3.88 -2.74 9.50
CA VAL A 46 3.84 -2.74 10.98
C VAL A 46 2.41 -2.47 11.47
N ALA A 47 1.71 -1.49 10.89
CA ALA A 47 0.31 -1.22 11.25
C ALA A 47 -0.60 -2.44 11.02
N VAL A 48 -0.44 -3.14 9.88
CA VAL A 48 -1.18 -4.38 9.59
C VAL A 48 -0.83 -5.49 10.58
N ALA A 49 0.45 -5.66 10.92
CA ALA A 49 0.89 -6.67 11.87
C ALA A 49 0.33 -6.42 13.28
N VAL A 50 0.37 -5.16 13.75
CA VAL A 50 -0.21 -4.77 15.05
C VAL A 50 -1.72 -4.98 15.04
N ALA A 51 -2.43 -4.59 13.98
CA ALA A 51 -3.86 -4.85 13.86
C ALA A 51 -4.19 -6.35 13.89
N ALA A 52 -3.44 -7.18 13.15
CA ALA A 52 -3.62 -8.63 13.14
C ALA A 52 -3.37 -9.25 14.52
N PHE A 53 -2.34 -8.77 15.25
CA PHE A 53 -2.07 -9.21 16.62
C PHE A 53 -3.20 -8.83 17.57
N VAL A 54 -3.65 -7.56 17.55
CA VAL A 54 -4.73 -7.09 18.43
C VAL A 54 -6.02 -7.86 18.15
N ILE A 55 -6.39 -8.06 16.88
CA ILE A 55 -7.58 -8.82 16.51
C ILE A 55 -7.47 -10.28 16.99
N SER A 56 -6.35 -10.95 16.73
CA SER A 56 -6.19 -12.36 17.09
C SER A 56 -6.05 -12.59 18.60
N TYR A 57 -5.16 -11.85 19.27
CA TYR A 57 -4.83 -12.07 20.66
C TYR A 57 -5.84 -11.43 21.63
N VAL A 58 -6.27 -10.19 21.37
CA VAL A 58 -7.12 -9.44 22.30
C VAL A 58 -8.60 -9.74 22.08
N PHE A 59 -9.08 -9.72 20.83
CA PHE A 59 -10.50 -9.92 20.55
C PHE A 59 -10.89 -11.40 20.44
N LEU A 60 -10.05 -12.22 19.81
CA LEU A 60 -10.34 -13.64 19.61
C LEU A 60 -9.74 -14.56 20.70
N ASN A 61 -9.00 -13.99 21.66
CA ASN A 61 -8.28 -14.74 22.71
C ASN A 61 -7.44 -15.91 22.15
N ALA A 62 -6.91 -15.77 20.93
CA ALA A 62 -6.09 -16.79 20.31
C ALA A 62 -4.76 -16.90 21.06
N GLY A 63 -4.26 -18.12 21.24
CA GLY A 63 -2.94 -18.32 21.84
C GLY A 63 -1.82 -17.62 21.04
N LEU A 64 -0.69 -17.33 21.70
CA LEU A 64 0.47 -16.64 21.10
C LEU A 64 0.91 -17.24 19.76
N LYS A 65 0.95 -18.59 19.66
CA LYS A 65 1.32 -19.29 18.43
C LYS A 65 0.36 -18.99 17.28
N PHE A 66 -0.94 -19.01 17.54
CA PHE A 66 -1.97 -18.72 16.54
C PHE A 66 -1.99 -17.24 16.15
N SER A 67 -1.76 -16.35 17.10
CA SER A 67 -1.64 -14.92 16.84
C SER A 67 -0.45 -14.62 15.93
N PHE A 68 0.69 -15.30 16.13
CA PHE A 68 1.85 -15.17 15.25
C PHE A 68 1.56 -15.66 13.83
N ILE A 69 0.89 -16.81 13.69
CA ILE A 69 0.45 -17.32 12.38
C ILE A 69 -0.51 -16.33 11.72
N ALA A 70 -1.44 -15.74 12.47
CA ALA A 70 -2.38 -14.75 11.95
C ALA A 70 -1.67 -13.49 11.42
N ILE A 71 -0.62 -13.01 12.10
CA ILE A 71 0.21 -11.89 11.63
C ILE A 71 0.87 -12.24 10.30
N VAL A 72 1.56 -13.37 10.23
CA VAL A 72 2.26 -13.80 9.00
C VAL A 72 1.26 -13.97 7.85
N ALA A 73 0.13 -14.62 8.10
CA ALA A 73 -0.93 -14.79 7.10
C ALA A 73 -1.48 -13.44 6.64
N ALA A 74 -1.75 -12.51 7.57
CA ALA A 74 -2.21 -11.17 7.24
C ALA A 74 -1.19 -10.43 6.36
N LEU A 75 0.10 -10.45 6.71
CA LEU A 75 1.14 -9.78 5.92
C LEU A 75 1.25 -10.35 4.50
N VAL A 76 1.16 -11.66 4.33
CA VAL A 76 1.20 -12.31 3.00
C VAL A 76 -0.05 -11.96 2.18
N VAL A 77 -1.24 -12.06 2.78
CA VAL A 77 -2.50 -11.77 2.10
C VAL A 77 -2.62 -10.28 1.75
N PHE A 78 -2.20 -9.39 2.64
CA PHE A 78 -2.27 -7.94 2.42
C PHE A 78 -1.05 -7.38 1.70
N MET A 79 -0.03 -8.18 1.38
CA MET A 79 1.18 -7.75 0.67
C MET A 79 0.89 -6.87 -0.58
N PRO A 80 0.03 -7.27 -1.54
CA PRO A 80 -0.28 -6.43 -2.70
C PRO A 80 -0.98 -5.12 -2.35
N LEU A 81 -1.77 -5.13 -1.28
CA LEU A 81 -2.49 -3.94 -0.79
C LEU A 81 -1.52 -2.97 -0.13
N ILE A 82 -0.64 -3.46 0.77
CA ILE A 82 0.42 -2.68 1.42
C ILE A 82 1.25 -1.97 0.36
N MET A 83 1.72 -2.69 -0.67
CA MET A 83 2.52 -2.10 -1.74
C MET A 83 1.80 -0.97 -2.50
N ARG A 84 0.49 -1.09 -2.75
CA ARG A 84 -0.29 -0.03 -3.42
C ARG A 84 -0.55 1.15 -2.51
N VAL A 85 -1.01 0.90 -1.30
CA VAL A 85 -1.30 1.93 -0.30
C VAL A 85 -0.07 2.78 -0.04
N SER A 86 1.10 2.16 0.12
CA SER A 86 2.35 2.91 0.34
C SER A 86 2.72 3.81 -0.82
N ARG A 87 2.48 3.40 -2.08
CA ARG A 87 2.71 4.26 -3.24
C ARG A 87 1.71 5.40 -3.32
N ASN A 88 0.45 5.16 -2.96
CA ASN A 88 -0.57 6.20 -2.89
C ASN A 88 -0.23 7.22 -1.80
N ILE A 89 0.16 6.77 -0.61
CA ILE A 89 0.61 7.64 0.49
C ILE A 89 1.82 8.45 0.06
N TRP A 90 2.82 7.82 -0.55
CA TRP A 90 4.02 8.50 -1.03
C TRP A 90 3.69 9.61 -2.04
N ILE A 91 2.82 9.33 -3.03
CA ILE A 91 2.39 10.37 -3.97
C ILE A 91 1.67 11.50 -3.25
N ASN A 92 0.77 11.22 -2.31
CA ASN A 92 0.05 12.27 -1.58
C ASN A 92 0.96 13.14 -0.70
N ILE A 93 2.12 12.63 -0.27
CA ILE A 93 3.10 13.42 0.50
C ILE A 93 3.86 14.39 -0.40
N PHE A 94 4.20 13.98 -1.63
CA PHE A 94 5.06 14.76 -2.54
C PHE A 94 4.31 15.55 -3.61
N ILE A 95 3.08 15.14 -3.92
CA ILE A 95 2.23 15.74 -4.94
C ILE A 95 0.93 16.11 -4.21
N SER A 96 0.86 17.36 -3.79
CA SER A 96 -0.38 17.95 -3.30
C SER A 96 -1.35 18.10 -4.46
N TYR A 97 -2.59 17.68 -4.26
CA TYR A 97 -3.64 17.89 -5.24
C TYR A 97 -4.04 19.37 -5.23
N GLU A 98 -3.60 20.11 -6.25
CA GLU A 98 -4.17 21.41 -6.56
C GLU A 98 -5.52 21.15 -7.24
N LYS A 99 -6.61 21.47 -6.52
CA LYS A 99 -7.92 21.61 -7.15
C LYS A 99 -7.83 22.80 -8.07
N GLU A 100 -8.08 22.60 -9.36
CA GLU A 100 -8.55 23.70 -10.19
C GLU A 100 -9.90 24.14 -9.58
N GLU A 101 -9.90 25.27 -8.87
CA GLU A 101 -11.13 26.00 -8.58
C GLU A 101 -11.70 26.43 -9.93
N GLN A 102 -12.72 25.70 -10.40
CA GLN A 102 -13.67 26.21 -11.38
C GLN A 102 -14.84 26.85 -10.64
#